data_AF-A0A0G1J7J1-F1
#
_entry.id   AF-A0A0G1J7J1-F1
#
_cell.length_a   1.000
_cell.length_b   1.000
_cell.length_c   1.000
_cell.angle_alpha   90.00
_cell.angle_beta   90.00
_cell.angle_gamma   90.00
#
_symmetry.space_group_name_H-M   'P 1'
#
loop_
_entity.id
_entity.type
_entity.pdbx_description
1 polymer ?
#
loop_
_entity_poly.entity_id
_entity_poly.type
_entity_poly.pdbx_seq_one_letter_code
_entity_poly.pdbx_strand_id
1 'polypeptide(L)'
;MSGDRLLDDMFKVLVEVLRKEIRAIYLKKDLRYPDKYRRALDGLLIEDDAAIYLNKPKHGSEHPLILSSLIHELLHRALGRSSEWEIRSLEKSLFDRRTGFTNEQKRYFAKYIPKHTVKYGPNLDMKGSK
;
A
#
# COMPACT_ATOMS: atom_id res chain seq x y z
N MET A 1 2.35 20.10 6.73
CA MET A 1 3.38 20.26 5.66
C MET A 1 4.73 20.02 6.28
N SER A 2 5.65 19.32 5.60
CA SER A 2 6.95 18.88 6.13
C SER A 2 8.02 19.98 6.10
N GLY A 3 7.82 21.03 5.30
CA GLY A 3 8.83 22.07 5.06
C GLY A 3 9.78 21.72 3.90
N ASP A 4 9.69 20.50 3.36
CA ASP A 4 10.33 20.10 2.10
C ASP A 4 9.24 20.04 1.02
N ARG A 5 9.39 20.90 0.00
CA ARG A 5 8.41 21.03 -1.08
C ARG A 5 8.21 19.74 -1.86
N LEU A 6 9.28 18.97 -2.10
CA LEU A 6 9.20 17.73 -2.87
C LEU A 6 8.42 16.66 -2.09
N LEU A 7 8.68 16.53 -0.79
CA LEU A 7 7.93 15.61 0.07
C LEU A 7 6.46 16.01 0.20
N ASP A 8 6.18 17.31 0.33
CA ASP A 8 4.82 17.81 0.41
C ASP A 8 4.05 17.60 -0.90
N ASP A 9 4.70 17.76 -2.05
CA ASP A 9 4.09 17.49 -3.35
C ASP A 9 3.87 15.99 -3.57
N MET A 10 4.83 15.14 -3.18
CA MET A 10 4.62 13.68 -3.17
C MET A 10 3.46 13.27 -2.26
N PHE A 11 3.38 13.85 -1.07
CA PHE A 11 2.26 13.61 -0.15
C PHE A 11 0.92 13.96 -0.80
N LYS A 12 0.82 15.12 -1.46
CA LYS A 12 -0.41 15.53 -2.17
C LYS A 12 -0.76 14.54 -3.27
N VAL A 13 0.20 14.14 -4.10
CA VAL A 13 -0.04 13.18 -5.19
C VAL A 13 -0.61 11.87 -4.63
N LEU A 14 0.00 11.30 -3.60
CA LEU A 14 -0.49 10.06 -2.99
C LEU A 14 -1.88 10.23 -2.35
N VAL A 15 -2.16 11.39 -1.74
CA VAL A 15 -3.49 11.71 -1.21
C VAL A 15 -4.52 11.82 -2.33
N GLU A 16 -4.16 12.41 -3.48
CA GLU A 16 -5.05 12.48 -4.63
C GLU A 16 -5.38 11.10 -5.19
N VAL A 17 -4.36 10.25 -5.41
CA VAL A 17 -4.55 8.87 -5.86
C VAL A 17 -5.45 8.11 -4.88
N LEU A 18 -5.14 8.18 -3.58
CA LEU A 18 -5.92 7.51 -2.54
C LEU A 18 -7.38 7.95 -2.51
N ARG A 19 -7.68 9.23 -2.77
CA ARG A 19 -9.05 9.77 -2.66
C ARG A 19 -9.86 9.68 -3.95
N LYS A 20 -9.20 9.78 -5.10
CA LYS A 20 -9.86 9.88 -6.41
C LYS A 20 -9.85 8.56 -7.17
N GLU A 21 -8.82 7.74 -6.97
CA GLU A 21 -8.61 6.54 -7.76
C GLU A 21 -8.87 5.27 -6.96
N ILE A 22 -8.46 5.20 -5.70
CA ILE A 22 -8.68 4.01 -4.87
C ILE A 22 -10.13 3.97 -4.35
N ARG A 23 -10.88 2.95 -4.76
CA ARG A 23 -12.28 2.76 -4.36
C ARG A 23 -12.42 2.13 -2.99
N ALA A 24 -11.55 1.18 -2.66
CA ALA A 24 -11.63 0.43 -1.41
C ALA A 24 -10.26 -0.05 -0.93
N ILE A 25 -10.12 -0.13 0.38
CA ILE A 25 -8.97 -0.76 1.04
C ILE A 25 -9.51 -1.85 1.95
N TYR A 26 -8.90 -3.03 1.86
CA TYR A 26 -9.28 -4.20 2.63
C TYR A 26 -8.09 -4.71 3.41
N LEU A 27 -8.35 -5.20 4.63
CA LEU A 27 -7.37 -5.93 5.40
C LEU A 27 -7.65 -7.43 5.29
N LYS A 28 -6.68 -8.25 4.88
CA LYS A 28 -6.84 -9.71 4.73
C LYS A 28 -5.95 -10.43 5.74
N LYS A 29 -6.44 -11.52 6.35
CA LYS A 29 -5.63 -12.30 7.32
C LYS A 29 -4.43 -12.98 6.68
N ASP A 30 -4.57 -13.38 5.42
CA ASP A 30 -3.55 -14.11 4.69
C ASP A 30 -3.67 -13.76 3.21
N LEU A 31 -2.82 -12.85 2.76
CA LEU A 31 -2.68 -12.48 1.36
C LEU A 31 -1.43 -13.19 0.80
N ARG A 32 -1.61 -13.94 -0.29
CA ARG A 32 -0.56 -14.77 -0.88
C ARG A 32 -0.65 -14.78 -2.40
N TYR A 33 0.48 -14.93 -3.06
CA TYR A 33 0.52 -15.26 -4.48
C TYR A 33 -0.19 -16.59 -4.74
N PRO A 34 -0.81 -16.75 -5.93
CA PRO A 34 -1.37 -18.01 -6.39
C PRO A 34 -0.28 -18.99 -6.90
N ASP A 35 1.00 -18.73 -6.61
CA ASP A 35 2.09 -19.59 -7.04
C ASP A 35 2.16 -20.88 -6.21
N LYS A 36 2.89 -21.89 -6.72
CA LYS A 36 3.10 -23.19 -6.04
C LYS A 36 3.61 -23.02 -4.59
N TYR A 37 4.35 -21.95 -4.33
CA TYR A 37 4.98 -21.67 -3.05
C TYR A 37 4.08 -20.86 -2.11
N ARG A 38 2.94 -20.37 -2.61
CA ARG A 38 1.97 -19.52 -1.91
C ARG A 38 2.66 -18.44 -1.08
N ARG A 39 3.61 -17.73 -1.69
CA ARG A 39 4.41 -16.70 -1.00
C ARG A 39 3.50 -15.61 -0.45
N ALA A 40 3.77 -15.16 0.77
CA ALA A 40 3.03 -14.07 1.38
C ALA A 40 3.26 -12.76 0.61
N LEU A 41 2.19 -11.97 0.51
CA LEU A 41 2.19 -10.62 -0.03
C LEU A 41 2.06 -9.63 1.12
N ASP A 42 2.71 -8.48 1.04
CA ASP A 42 2.55 -7.41 2.03
C ASP A 42 1.35 -6.51 1.68
N GLY A 43 1.13 -6.30 0.38
CA GLY A 43 0.02 -5.57 -0.21
C GLY A 43 -0.31 -6.13 -1.60
N LEU A 44 -1.44 -5.71 -2.15
CA LEU A 44 -1.83 -5.97 -3.53
C LEU A 44 -2.85 -4.94 -4.00
N LEU A 45 -2.49 -4.20 -5.05
CA LEU A 45 -3.44 -3.42 -5.84
C LEU A 45 -4.10 -4.29 -6.92
N ILE A 46 -5.44 -4.30 -6.94
CA ILE A 46 -6.25 -4.80 -8.06
C ILE A 46 -6.68 -3.60 -8.89
N GLU A 47 -6.09 -3.42 -10.07
CA GLU A 47 -6.30 -2.23 -10.91
C GLU A 47 -7.75 -2.09 -11.39
N ASP A 48 -8.38 -3.18 -11.83
CA ASP A 48 -9.75 -3.17 -12.38
C ASP A 48 -10.79 -2.72 -11.35
N ASP A 49 -10.64 -3.16 -10.11
CA ASP A 49 -11.52 -2.79 -9.00
C ASP A 49 -11.05 -1.52 -8.26
N ALA A 50 -9.86 -1.01 -8.63
CA ALA A 50 -9.12 0.02 -7.92
C ALA A 50 -9.13 -0.21 -6.40
N ALA A 51 -8.84 -1.46 -6.00
CA ALA A 51 -8.93 -1.92 -4.62
C ALA A 51 -7.55 -2.36 -4.12
N ILE A 52 -7.20 -1.94 -2.90
CA ILE A 52 -5.96 -2.34 -2.23
C ILE A 52 -6.28 -3.38 -1.17
N TYR A 53 -5.58 -4.51 -1.21
CA TYR A 53 -5.60 -5.54 -0.17
C TYR A 53 -4.30 -5.48 0.61
N LEU A 54 -4.40 -5.21 1.90
CA LEU A 54 -3.26 -5.20 2.82
C LEU A 54 -3.23 -6.52 3.59
N ASN A 55 -2.05 -7.09 3.77
CA ASN A 55 -1.92 -8.28 4.59
C ASN A 55 -1.90 -7.91 6.07
N LYS A 56 -2.62 -8.66 6.89
CA LYS A 56 -2.67 -8.41 8.32
C LYS A 56 -1.32 -8.80 8.93
N PRO A 57 -0.72 -7.90 9.72
CA PRO A 57 0.48 -8.24 10.47
C PRO A 57 0.28 -9.44 11.39
N LYS A 58 1.28 -10.33 11.47
CA LYS A 58 1.20 -11.57 12.26
C LYS A 58 1.48 -11.33 13.75
N HIS A 59 2.27 -10.31 14.09
CA HIS A 59 2.63 -9.97 15.46
C HIS A 59 2.21 -8.52 15.81
N GLY A 60 1.90 -8.28 17.08
CA GLY A 60 1.18 -7.08 17.57
C GLY A 60 1.90 -5.73 17.42
N SER A 61 3.07 -5.66 16.79
CA SER A 61 3.90 -4.44 16.67
C SER A 61 4.23 -4.11 15.21
N GLU A 62 3.22 -3.82 14.38
CA GLU A 62 3.43 -3.72 12.92
C GLU A 62 2.61 -2.60 12.24
N HIS A 63 2.10 -1.63 13.00
CA HIS A 63 1.46 -0.44 12.40
C HIS A 63 2.36 0.28 11.36
N PRO A 64 3.70 0.35 11.51
CA PRO A 64 4.55 0.88 10.46
C PRO A 64 4.56 0.02 9.19
N LEU A 65 4.49 -1.32 9.31
CA LEU A 65 4.60 -2.22 8.16
C LEU A 65 3.35 -2.16 7.27
N ILE A 66 2.16 -2.22 7.87
CA ILE A 66 0.91 -2.13 7.10
C ILE A 66 0.73 -0.75 6.44
N LEU A 67 1.21 0.30 7.10
CA LEU A 67 1.24 1.64 6.51
C LEU A 67 2.24 1.70 5.35
N SER A 68 3.39 1.05 5.49
CA SER A 68 4.38 0.87 4.41
C SER A 68 3.74 0.21 3.20
N SER A 69 3.06 -0.92 3.40
CA SER A 69 2.34 -1.64 2.34
C SER A 69 1.31 -0.74 1.64
N LEU A 70 0.51 0.03 2.39
CA LEU A 70 -0.45 0.96 1.78
C LEU A 70 0.26 1.98 0.89
N ILE A 71 1.33 2.62 1.39
CA ILE A 71 2.07 3.61 0.62
C ILE A 71 2.75 2.98 -0.60
N HIS A 72 3.27 1.77 -0.47
CA HIS A 72 3.86 0.99 -1.55
C HIS A 72 2.89 0.80 -2.71
N GLU A 73 1.68 0.30 -2.45
CA GLU A 73 0.65 0.12 -3.49
C GLU A 73 0.20 1.46 -4.10
N LEU A 74 0.09 2.53 -3.28
CA LEU A 74 -0.23 3.87 -3.79
C LEU A 74 0.87 4.41 -4.71
N LEU A 75 2.15 4.13 -4.43
CA LEU A 75 3.26 4.53 -5.27
C LEU A 75 3.25 3.78 -6.61
N HIS A 76 2.95 2.48 -6.61
CA HIS A 76 2.72 1.73 -7.85
C HIS A 76 1.63 2.38 -8.69
N ARG A 77 0.51 2.76 -8.07
CA ARG A 77 -0.57 3.44 -8.78
C ARG A 77 -0.17 4.82 -9.31
N ALA A 78 0.51 5.62 -8.50
CA ALA A 78 0.91 6.98 -8.85
C ALA A 78 1.98 7.03 -9.96
N LEU A 79 2.89 6.05 -9.97
CA LEU A 79 4.08 6.06 -10.83
C LEU A 79 3.99 5.07 -12.00
N GLY A 80 3.08 4.11 -11.96
CA GLY A 80 2.66 3.21 -13.04
C GLY A 80 3.75 2.29 -13.61
N ARG A 81 4.76 2.86 -14.26
CA ARG A 81 5.86 2.16 -14.94
C ARG A 81 7.12 2.00 -14.10
N SER A 82 7.12 2.50 -12.87
CA SER A 82 8.24 2.31 -11.96
C SER A 82 8.38 0.84 -11.58
N SER A 83 9.62 0.38 -11.59
CA SER A 83 9.98 -0.96 -11.17
C SER A 83 9.91 -1.12 -9.65
N GLU A 84 9.78 -2.36 -9.20
CA GLU A 84 9.72 -2.72 -7.77
C GLU A 84 10.85 -2.11 -6.93
N TRP A 85 12.07 -2.07 -7.48
CA TRP A 85 13.22 -1.55 -6.74
C TRP A 85 13.16 -0.02 -6.57
N GLU A 86 12.64 0.70 -7.56
CA GLU A 86 12.44 2.15 -7.49
C GLU A 86 11.38 2.48 -6.45
N ILE A 87 10.27 1.75 -6.46
CA ILE A 87 9.20 1.90 -5.47
C ILE A 87 9.74 1.66 -4.05
N ARG A 88 10.46 0.56 -3.82
CA ARG A 88 11.06 0.27 -2.50
C ARG A 88 12.08 1.31 -2.05
N SER A 89 12.88 1.82 -2.98
CA SER A 89 13.84 2.89 -2.69
C SER A 89 13.12 4.18 -2.25
N LEU A 90 12.07 4.56 -2.98
CA LEU A 90 11.27 5.73 -2.66
C LEU A 90 10.51 5.54 -1.34
N GLU A 91 9.88 4.39 -1.13
CA GLU A 91 9.23 4.01 0.13
C GLU A 91 10.20 4.17 1.30
N LYS A 92 11.43 3.64 1.20
CA LYS A 92 12.45 3.80 2.24
C LYS A 92 12.74 5.27 2.55
N SER A 93 12.86 6.12 1.53
CA SER A 93 13.07 7.57 1.69
C SER A 93 11.87 8.24 2.36
N LEU A 94 10.64 7.89 1.98
CA LEU A 94 9.41 8.44 2.58
C LEU A 94 9.22 8.00 4.04
N PHE A 95 9.78 6.85 4.44
CA PHE A 95 9.73 6.39 5.82
C PHE A 95 10.94 6.79 6.66
N ASP A 96 11.96 7.40 6.06
CA ASP A 96 13.11 7.91 6.81
C ASP A 96 12.66 8.83 7.95
N ARG A 97 13.30 8.69 9.12
CA ARG A 97 12.89 9.40 10.34
C ARG A 97 13.28 10.87 10.34
N ARG A 98 14.30 11.25 9.58
CA ARG A 98 14.87 12.61 9.55
C ARG A 98 14.32 13.40 8.38
N THR A 99 14.17 12.76 7.23
CA THR A 99 13.87 13.43 5.95
C THR A 99 12.66 12.85 5.23
N GLY A 100 11.91 11.91 5.82
CA GLY A 100 10.72 11.33 5.19
C GLY A 100 9.43 12.08 5.54
N PHE A 101 8.30 11.43 5.32
CA PHE A 101 7.01 11.92 5.77
C PHE A 101 6.97 12.15 7.27
N THR A 102 6.37 13.26 7.67
CA THR A 102 6.14 13.60 9.06
C THR A 102 5.19 12.60 9.72
N ASN A 103 5.19 12.57 11.05
CA ASN A 103 4.23 11.75 11.80
C ASN A 103 2.78 12.13 11.49
N GLU A 104 2.50 13.40 11.17
CA GLU A 104 1.16 13.85 10.80
C GLU A 104 0.73 13.29 9.44
N GLN A 105 1.62 13.33 8.43
CA GLN A 105 1.38 12.75 7.10
C GLN A 105 1.19 11.23 7.21
N LYS A 106 2.03 10.54 7.97
CA LYS A 106 1.89 9.10 8.25
C LYS A 106 0.57 8.77 8.94
N ARG A 107 0.15 9.58 9.93
CA ARG A 107 -1.16 9.45 10.60
C ARG A 107 -2.33 9.71 9.66
N TYR A 108 -2.17 10.55 8.63
CA TYR A 108 -3.23 10.78 7.65
C TYR A 108 -3.57 9.49 6.90
N PHE A 109 -2.56 8.84 6.31
CA PHE A 109 -2.74 7.58 5.59
C PHE A 109 -3.23 6.45 6.49
N ALA A 110 -2.74 6.39 7.74
CA ALA A 110 -3.15 5.38 8.71
C ALA A 110 -4.67 5.32 8.95
N LYS A 111 -5.38 6.44 8.79
CA LYS A 111 -6.85 6.51 8.94
C LYS A 111 -7.60 5.66 7.91
N TYR A 112 -6.98 5.37 6.78
CA TYR A 112 -7.56 4.60 5.69
C TYR A 112 -7.35 3.09 5.84
N ILE A 113 -6.52 2.67 6.81
CA ILE A 113 -6.24 1.26 7.07
C ILE A 113 -7.42 0.64 7.84
N PRO A 114 -8.12 -0.37 7.28
CA PRO A 114 -9.24 -1.00 7.96
C PRO A 114 -8.81 -1.72 9.24
N LYS A 115 -9.68 -1.69 10.26
CA LYS A 115 -9.45 -2.40 11.54
C LYS A 115 -9.88 -3.87 11.49
N HIS A 116 -10.83 -4.20 10.61
CA HIS A 116 -11.43 -5.52 10.50
C HIS A 116 -10.92 -6.25 9.27
N THR A 117 -10.73 -7.56 9.41
CA THR A 117 -10.28 -8.41 8.32
C THR A 117 -11.44 -8.93 7.50
N VAL A 118 -11.32 -8.88 6.18
CA VAL A 118 -12.23 -9.58 5.26
C VAL A 118 -11.80 -11.04 5.09
N LYS A 119 -12.79 -11.93 4.90
CA LYS A 119 -12.55 -13.36 4.61
C LYS A 119 -12.28 -13.59 3.12
N TYR A 120 -13.06 -12.93 2.26
CA TYR A 120 -12.95 -13.01 0.81
C TYR A 120 -12.17 -11.81 0.27
N GLY A 121 -11.38 -12.05 -0.77
CA GLY A 121 -10.66 -11.02 -1.54
C GLY A 121 -10.53 -11.50 -2.98
N PRO A 122 -9.71 -10.88 -3.83
CA PRO A 122 -9.54 -11.30 -5.21
C PRO A 122 -9.16 -12.78 -5.19
N ASN A 123 -9.94 -13.60 -5.91
CA ASN A 123 -9.54 -14.95 -6.23
C ASN A 123 -8.38 -14.82 -7.20
N LEU A 124 -7.15 -14.83 -6.67
CA LEU A 124 -5.93 -14.94 -7.47
C LEU A 124 -5.83 -16.31 -8.15
N ASP A 125 -6.74 -17.22 -7.80
CA ASP A 125 -7.03 -18.47 -8.48
C ASP A 125 -7.91 -18.23 -9.72
N MET A 126 -7.40 -17.54 -10.74
CA MET A 126 -7.91 -17.70 -12.10
C MET A 126 -6.77 -18.05 -13.04
N LYS A 127 -6.67 -19.36 -13.29
CA LYS A 127 -6.12 -19.86 -14.55
C LYS A 127 -6.85 -19.15 -15.69
N GLY A 128 -6.06 -18.52 -16.56
CA GLY A 128 -6.36 -18.10 -17.93
C GLY A 128 -7.83 -17.90 -18.29
N SER A 129 -8.22 -16.64 -18.48
CA SER A 129 -9.10 -16.32 -19.60
C SER A 129 -8.38 -16.70 -20.89
N LYS A 130 -8.74 -17.86 -21.45
CA LYS A 130 -8.86 -18.15 -22.88
C LYS A 130 -9.53 -19.50 -23.06
#